data_AF-A0A2X3DS74-F1
#
_entry.id   AF-A0A2X3DS74-F1
#
_cell.length_a   1.000
_cell.length_b   1.000
_cell.length_c   1.000
_cell.angle_alpha   90.00
_cell.angle_beta   90.00
_cell.angle_gamma   90.00
#
_symmetry.space_group_name_H-M   'P 1'
#
loop_
_entity.id
_entity.type
_entity.pdbx_description
1 polymer ?
#
loop_
_entity_poly.entity_id
_entity_poly.type
_entity_poly.pdbx_seq_one_letter_code
_entity_poly.pdbx_strand_id
1 'polypeptide(L)'
;MKLHELLENDPYSPAFRHDLAAMLPFGGRNPLYAILHESCYADGVSTRWAASRTMPPEVKDDGTFFAGEHLPRDLFEESSELRPLRETAEIIANQEWEQLYSATRLASADVPVAAAAYYEDAYVPLRFSVETARLLKDCRLWVTSEYEHNGLRQDPRVLDRLIGTAQRANLAINSIYIKPDYSLSAHSEQMPVSSTM
;
A
#
# COMPACT_ATOMS: atom_id res chain seq x y z
N MET A 1 -25.66 0.69 8.47
CA MET A 1 -25.86 -0.38 9.46
C MET A 1 -24.50 -0.80 10.00
N LYS A 2 -24.37 -0.93 11.32
CA LYS A 2 -23.18 -1.43 12.01
C LYS A 2 -23.33 -2.93 12.26
N LEU A 3 -22.22 -3.64 12.47
CA LEU A 3 -22.25 -5.09 12.70
C LEU A 3 -23.15 -5.51 13.86
N HIS A 4 -23.13 -4.80 14.99
CA HIS A 4 -23.99 -5.15 16.13
C HIS A 4 -25.48 -5.05 15.79
N GLU A 5 -25.88 -4.07 14.97
CA GLU A 5 -27.27 -3.90 14.51
C GLU A 5 -27.72 -5.09 13.65
N LEU A 6 -26.82 -5.62 12.80
CA LEU A 6 -27.10 -6.84 12.03
C LEU A 6 -27.28 -8.05 12.96
N LEU A 7 -26.43 -8.19 13.98
CA LEU A 7 -26.43 -9.34 14.90
C LEU A 7 -27.65 -9.37 15.84
N GLU A 8 -28.37 -8.26 15.98
CA GLU A 8 -29.63 -8.18 16.72
C GLU A 8 -30.83 -8.75 15.94
N ASN A 9 -30.72 -8.88 14.62
CA ASN A 9 -31.78 -9.44 13.78
C ASN A 9 -31.83 -10.98 13.85
N ASP A 10 -33.02 -11.55 13.64
CA ASP A 10 -33.17 -13.00 13.45
C ASP A 10 -32.35 -13.46 12.24
N PRO A 11 -31.37 -14.38 12.39
CA PRO A 11 -30.50 -14.84 11.31
C PRO A 11 -31.26 -15.56 10.18
N TYR A 12 -32.48 -16.01 10.45
CA TYR A 12 -33.34 -16.65 9.44
C TYR A 12 -34.23 -15.65 8.70
N SER A 13 -34.27 -14.39 9.12
CA SER A 13 -35.11 -13.36 8.50
C SER A 13 -34.59 -12.91 7.12
N PRO A 14 -35.48 -12.51 6.19
CA PRO A 14 -35.06 -11.93 4.93
C PRO A 14 -34.24 -10.64 5.08
N ALA A 15 -34.55 -9.83 6.11
CA ALA A 15 -33.81 -8.60 6.41
C ALA A 15 -32.34 -8.91 6.72
N PHE A 16 -32.08 -9.84 7.66
CA PHE A 16 -30.72 -10.26 8.00
C PHE A 16 -29.93 -10.73 6.78
N ARG A 17 -30.53 -11.55 5.90
CA ARG A 17 -29.84 -12.05 4.70
C ARG A 17 -29.46 -10.93 3.73
N HIS A 18 -30.38 -10.00 3.50
CA HIS A 18 -30.15 -8.86 2.60
C HIS A 18 -29.06 -7.94 3.16
N ASP A 19 -29.16 -7.66 4.44
CA ASP A 19 -28.26 -6.79 5.19
C ASP A 19 -26.84 -7.39 5.33
N LEU A 20 -26.74 -8.70 5.60
CA LEU A 20 -25.48 -9.43 5.61
C LEU A 20 -24.82 -9.40 4.22
N ALA A 21 -25.56 -9.68 3.15
CA ALA A 21 -25.03 -9.65 1.79
C ALA A 21 -24.48 -8.27 1.42
N ALA A 22 -25.13 -7.19 1.88
CA ALA A 22 -24.65 -5.82 1.68
C ALA A 22 -23.41 -5.47 2.52
N MET A 23 -23.16 -6.18 3.61
CA MET A 23 -21.98 -5.99 4.48
C MET A 23 -20.76 -6.81 4.07
N LEU A 24 -20.94 -7.90 3.30
CA LEU A 24 -19.82 -8.72 2.84
C LEU A 24 -18.98 -7.95 1.79
N PRO A 25 -17.64 -8.06 1.84
CA PRO A 25 -16.75 -7.30 0.95
C PRO A 25 -16.82 -7.78 -0.52
N PHE A 26 -17.28 -9.01 -0.74
CA PHE A 26 -17.34 -9.65 -2.04
C PHE A 26 -18.79 -10.00 -2.39
N GLY A 27 -19.33 -9.35 -3.42
CA GLY A 27 -20.71 -9.55 -3.86
C GLY A 27 -20.92 -9.14 -5.32
N GLY A 28 -22.10 -9.45 -5.86
CA GLY A 28 -22.43 -9.23 -7.27
C GLY A 28 -22.65 -7.77 -7.66
N ARG A 29 -22.75 -6.86 -6.69
CA ARG A 29 -22.83 -5.42 -6.97
C ARG A 29 -21.57 -4.89 -7.66
N ASN A 30 -20.40 -5.35 -7.24
CA ASN A 30 -19.09 -4.94 -7.78
C ASN A 30 -18.22 -6.18 -8.04
N PRO A 31 -18.61 -7.04 -9.00
CA PRO A 31 -18.04 -8.37 -9.14
C PRO A 31 -16.57 -8.35 -9.58
N LEU A 32 -16.13 -7.26 -10.24
CA LEU A 32 -14.72 -7.07 -10.62
C LEU A 32 -13.80 -7.06 -9.41
N TYR A 33 -14.25 -6.51 -8.27
CA TYR A 33 -13.44 -6.54 -7.06
C TYR A 33 -13.23 -7.98 -6.62
N ALA A 34 -14.29 -8.78 -6.49
CA ALA A 34 -14.18 -10.19 -6.13
C ALA A 34 -13.32 -10.99 -7.13
N ILE A 35 -13.48 -10.77 -8.44
CA ILE A 35 -12.72 -11.51 -9.46
C ILE A 35 -11.22 -11.18 -9.44
N LEU A 36 -10.88 -9.89 -9.34
CA LEU A 36 -9.49 -9.43 -9.50
C LEU A 36 -8.73 -9.35 -8.17
N HIS A 37 -9.43 -9.45 -7.03
CA HIS A 37 -8.89 -9.22 -5.70
C HIS A 37 -7.58 -9.97 -5.43
N GLU A 38 -7.55 -11.28 -5.69
CA GLU A 38 -6.32 -12.05 -5.47
C GLU A 38 -5.25 -11.73 -6.52
N SER A 39 -5.65 -11.61 -7.79
CA SER A 39 -4.73 -11.39 -8.91
C SER A 39 -4.02 -10.04 -8.89
N CYS A 40 -4.58 -9.03 -8.23
CA CYS A 40 -3.94 -7.71 -8.14
C CYS A 40 -2.66 -7.71 -7.29
N TYR A 41 -2.43 -8.77 -6.51
CA TYR A 41 -1.19 -9.00 -5.76
C TYR A 41 -0.17 -9.89 -6.50
N ALA A 42 -0.50 -10.37 -7.70
CA ALA A 42 0.40 -11.24 -8.46
C ALA A 42 1.63 -10.46 -8.97
N ASP A 43 2.81 -11.08 -8.83
CA ASP A 43 4.08 -10.55 -9.33
C ASP A 43 4.90 -11.70 -9.93
N GLY A 44 4.84 -11.88 -11.25
CA GLY A 44 5.60 -12.93 -11.95
C GLY A 44 5.10 -14.36 -11.70
N VAL A 45 3.87 -14.55 -11.21
CA VAL A 45 3.31 -15.87 -10.84
C VAL A 45 1.82 -15.95 -11.12
N SER A 46 1.28 -17.15 -11.29
CA SER A 46 -0.16 -17.41 -11.15
C SER A 46 -0.53 -17.55 -9.67
N THR A 47 -1.65 -16.94 -9.27
CA THR A 47 -2.07 -16.95 -7.86
C THR A 47 -2.62 -18.31 -7.43
N ARG A 48 -3.37 -18.99 -8.32
CA ARG A 48 -3.95 -20.34 -8.18
C ARG A 48 -4.83 -20.54 -6.95
N TRP A 49 -5.53 -19.50 -6.49
CA TRP A 49 -6.25 -19.47 -5.20
C TRP A 49 -5.30 -19.45 -4.00
N ALA A 50 -4.30 -18.56 -4.05
CA ALA A 50 -3.29 -18.40 -3.01
C ALA A 50 -3.92 -18.16 -1.64
N ALA A 51 -4.91 -17.26 -1.53
CA ALA A 51 -5.60 -16.98 -0.29
C ALA A 51 -6.19 -18.26 0.32
N SER A 52 -6.87 -19.08 -0.49
CA SER A 52 -7.41 -20.36 0.00
C SER A 52 -6.32 -21.34 0.45
N ARG A 53 -5.18 -21.39 -0.27
CA ARG A 53 -4.07 -22.30 0.06
C ARG A 53 -3.24 -21.86 1.27
N THR A 54 -3.16 -20.56 1.53
CA THR A 54 -2.32 -20.00 2.60
C THR A 54 -3.09 -19.62 3.85
N MET A 55 -4.41 -19.84 3.88
CA MET A 55 -5.24 -19.64 5.05
C MET A 55 -4.68 -20.43 6.25
N PRO A 56 -4.37 -19.77 7.38
CA PRO A 56 -3.94 -20.46 8.59
C PRO A 56 -5.00 -21.47 9.07
N PRO A 57 -4.62 -22.69 9.50
CA PRO A 57 -5.56 -23.69 9.99
C PRO A 57 -6.42 -23.17 11.16
N GLU A 58 -5.84 -22.42 12.10
CA GLU A 58 -6.60 -21.82 13.21
C GLU A 58 -7.72 -20.89 12.73
N VAL A 59 -7.51 -20.13 11.65
CA VAL A 59 -8.52 -19.25 11.08
C VAL A 59 -9.59 -20.06 10.35
N LYS A 60 -9.19 -21.11 9.66
CA LYS A 60 -10.08 -21.98 8.89
C LYS A 60 -10.99 -22.85 9.79
N ASP A 61 -10.45 -23.37 10.88
CA ASP A 61 -11.07 -24.48 11.62
C ASP A 61 -11.88 -24.01 12.85
N ASP A 62 -11.50 -22.89 13.48
CA ASP A 62 -12.13 -22.40 14.72
C ASP A 62 -13.44 -21.61 14.44
N GLY A 63 -13.53 -20.94 13.29
CA GLY A 63 -14.71 -20.18 12.87
C GLY A 63 -14.99 -18.91 13.67
N THR A 64 -14.26 -18.64 14.75
CA THR A 64 -14.33 -17.34 15.48
C THR A 64 -13.34 -16.29 14.97
N PHE A 65 -12.32 -16.71 14.22
CA PHE A 65 -11.37 -15.79 13.59
C PHE A 65 -11.93 -15.16 12.32
N PHE A 66 -11.57 -13.90 12.09
CA PHE A 66 -11.83 -13.23 10.83
C PHE A 66 -10.70 -13.53 9.83
N ALA A 67 -11.08 -13.97 8.63
CA ALA A 67 -10.17 -14.26 7.52
C ALA A 67 -9.56 -13.00 6.86
N GLY A 68 -9.96 -11.80 7.30
CA GLY A 68 -9.61 -10.55 6.64
C GLY A 68 -10.13 -10.51 5.19
N GLU A 69 -9.26 -10.11 4.27
CA GLU A 69 -9.57 -10.02 2.83
C GLU A 69 -9.17 -11.28 2.05
N HIS A 70 -9.10 -12.45 2.70
CA HIS A 70 -8.93 -13.71 1.98
C HIS A 70 -10.19 -14.04 1.20
N LEU A 71 -10.09 -14.06 -0.13
CA LEU A 71 -11.15 -14.48 -1.04
C LEU A 71 -11.09 -16.00 -1.23
N PRO A 72 -12.03 -16.79 -0.67
CA PRO A 72 -12.03 -18.23 -0.88
C PRO A 72 -12.58 -18.58 -2.26
N ARG A 73 -12.01 -19.62 -2.87
CA ARG A 73 -12.49 -20.17 -4.15
C ARG A 73 -14.00 -20.49 -4.11
N ASP A 74 -14.42 -21.11 -3.02
CA ASP A 74 -15.78 -21.65 -2.83
C ASP A 74 -16.85 -20.55 -2.81
N LEU A 75 -16.48 -19.28 -2.60
CA LEU A 75 -17.40 -18.15 -2.70
C LEU A 75 -18.07 -18.07 -4.07
N PHE A 76 -17.36 -18.42 -5.15
CA PHE A 76 -17.92 -18.45 -6.50
C PHE A 76 -18.85 -19.65 -6.74
N GLU A 77 -18.92 -20.61 -5.81
CA GLU A 77 -19.89 -21.71 -5.87
C GLU A 77 -21.11 -21.40 -5.00
N GLU A 78 -20.88 -20.84 -3.82
CA GLU A 78 -21.88 -20.56 -2.80
C GLU A 78 -22.73 -19.32 -3.11
N SER A 79 -22.09 -18.21 -3.53
CA SER A 79 -22.80 -16.96 -3.83
C SER A 79 -23.54 -17.06 -5.17
N SER A 80 -24.87 -16.97 -5.12
CA SER A 80 -25.70 -16.95 -6.33
C SER A 80 -25.37 -15.79 -7.27
N GLU A 81 -24.87 -14.68 -6.73
CA GLU A 81 -24.53 -13.50 -7.53
C GLU A 81 -23.16 -13.62 -8.21
N LEU A 82 -22.23 -14.38 -7.62
CA LEU A 82 -20.89 -14.58 -8.16
C LEU A 82 -20.77 -15.87 -8.99
N ARG A 83 -21.68 -16.84 -8.80
CA ARG A 83 -21.70 -18.12 -9.52
C ARG A 83 -21.59 -18.02 -11.05
N PRO A 84 -22.24 -17.06 -11.72
CA PRO A 84 -22.08 -16.89 -13.17
C PRO A 84 -20.64 -16.59 -13.61
N LEU A 85 -19.78 -16.13 -12.70
CA LEU A 85 -18.41 -15.70 -12.97
C LEU A 85 -17.37 -16.75 -12.54
N ARG A 86 -17.80 -17.91 -12.05
CA ARG A 86 -16.91 -18.98 -11.55
C ARG A 86 -15.84 -19.38 -12.57
N GLU A 87 -16.24 -19.64 -13.82
CA GLU A 87 -15.28 -20.03 -14.87
C GLU A 87 -14.27 -18.91 -15.16
N THR A 88 -14.71 -17.66 -15.19
CA THR A 88 -13.83 -16.50 -15.35
C THR A 88 -12.84 -16.39 -14.20
N ALA A 89 -13.29 -16.58 -12.95
CA ALA A 89 -12.43 -16.53 -11.78
C ALA A 89 -11.37 -17.66 -11.81
N GLU A 90 -11.72 -18.86 -12.28
CA GLU A 90 -10.76 -19.95 -12.48
C GLU A 90 -9.70 -19.62 -13.53
N ILE A 91 -10.11 -19.05 -14.67
CA ILE A 91 -9.16 -18.63 -15.72
C ILE A 91 -8.17 -17.61 -15.15
N ILE A 92 -8.68 -16.61 -14.43
CA ILE A 92 -7.86 -15.53 -13.85
C ILE A 92 -6.91 -16.06 -12.76
N ALA A 93 -7.36 -16.97 -11.90
CA ALA A 93 -6.51 -17.58 -10.88
C ALA A 93 -5.36 -18.39 -11.50
N ASN A 94 -5.55 -18.98 -12.69
CA ASN A 94 -4.53 -19.76 -13.39
C ASN A 94 -3.71 -18.94 -14.40
N GLN A 95 -4.04 -17.67 -14.62
CA GLN A 95 -3.27 -16.80 -15.51
C GLN A 95 -1.83 -16.65 -14.99
N GLU A 96 -0.85 -16.76 -15.88
CA GLU A 96 0.53 -16.35 -15.59
C GLU A 96 0.64 -14.84 -15.74
N TRP A 97 0.97 -14.17 -14.63
CA TRP A 97 1.15 -12.72 -14.59
C TRP A 97 2.62 -12.37 -14.80
N GLU A 98 2.87 -11.25 -15.48
CA GLU A 98 4.21 -10.71 -15.61
C GLU A 98 4.73 -10.18 -14.27
N GLN A 99 6.05 -10.02 -14.15
CA GLN A 99 6.65 -9.35 -13.02
C GLN A 99 6.38 -7.84 -13.10
N LEU A 100 5.66 -7.31 -12.13
CA LEU A 100 5.32 -5.90 -11.99
C LEU A 100 6.41 -5.13 -11.21
N TYR A 101 6.97 -5.73 -10.17
CA TYR A 101 7.89 -5.04 -9.26
C TYR A 101 9.35 -5.41 -9.51
N SER A 102 10.23 -4.40 -9.54
CA SER A 102 11.67 -4.60 -9.70
C SER A 102 12.43 -3.99 -8.53
N ALA A 103 12.99 -4.84 -7.66
CA ALA A 103 13.82 -4.42 -6.54
C ALA A 103 15.04 -3.60 -6.99
N THR A 104 15.67 -3.96 -8.11
CA THR A 104 16.76 -3.20 -8.71
C THR A 104 16.32 -1.79 -9.11
N ARG A 105 15.13 -1.64 -9.72
CA ARG A 105 14.62 -0.31 -10.06
C ARG A 105 14.29 0.50 -8.82
N LEU A 106 13.63 -0.11 -7.81
CA LEU A 106 13.37 0.54 -6.52
C LEU A 106 14.66 1.03 -5.86
N ALA A 107 15.70 0.21 -5.83
CA ALA A 107 16.99 0.57 -5.26
C ALA A 107 17.74 1.65 -6.04
N SER A 108 17.49 1.75 -7.36
CA SER A 108 18.08 2.80 -8.18
C SER A 108 17.35 4.14 -8.07
N ALA A 109 16.09 4.15 -7.62
CA ALA A 109 15.24 5.34 -7.59
C ALA A 109 15.82 6.44 -6.68
N ASP A 110 15.81 7.67 -7.18
CA ASP A 110 16.38 8.85 -6.51
C ASP A 110 15.32 9.89 -6.12
N VAL A 111 14.07 9.43 -6.00
CA VAL A 111 12.95 10.27 -5.56
C VAL A 111 12.83 10.19 -4.04
N PRO A 112 12.71 11.33 -3.33
CA PRO A 112 12.44 11.33 -1.90
C PRO A 112 11.09 10.67 -1.59
N VAL A 113 11.07 9.73 -0.66
CA VAL A 113 9.87 9.01 -0.22
C VAL A 113 9.58 9.34 1.24
N ALA A 114 8.32 9.67 1.53
CA ALA A 114 7.77 9.66 2.88
C ALA A 114 6.69 8.58 2.91
N ALA A 115 6.80 7.65 3.86
CA ALA A 115 5.91 6.51 3.96
C ALA A 115 5.40 6.36 5.40
N ALA A 116 4.19 5.82 5.54
CA ALA A 116 3.63 5.41 6.82
C ALA A 116 3.49 3.88 6.81
N ALA A 117 3.85 3.23 7.90
CA ALA A 117 3.53 1.84 8.15
C ALA A 117 2.90 1.70 9.54
N TYR A 118 1.82 0.95 9.61
CA TYR A 118 1.09 0.73 10.85
C TYR A 118 1.61 -0.53 11.53
N TYR A 119 1.82 -0.46 12.84
CA TYR A 119 2.52 -1.51 13.57
C TYR A 119 1.76 -2.83 13.58
N GLU A 120 0.43 -2.78 13.76
CA GLU A 120 -0.47 -3.93 13.83
C GLU A 120 -1.33 -4.11 12.57
N ASP A 121 -0.87 -3.60 11.42
CA ASP A 121 -1.62 -3.68 10.15
C ASP A 121 -1.98 -5.13 9.80
N ALA A 122 -3.28 -5.43 9.82
CA ALA A 122 -3.82 -6.75 9.54
C ALA A 122 -3.66 -7.20 8.07
N TYR A 123 -3.37 -6.28 7.15
CA TYR A 123 -3.30 -6.54 5.71
C TYR A 123 -1.86 -6.50 5.18
N VAL A 124 -1.03 -5.58 5.69
CA VAL A 124 0.35 -5.40 5.26
C VAL A 124 1.30 -5.55 6.45
N PRO A 125 1.80 -6.77 6.71
CA PRO A 125 2.71 -6.99 7.83
C PRO A 125 3.91 -6.04 7.82
N LEU A 126 4.15 -5.35 8.94
CA LEU A 126 5.18 -4.30 9.08
C LEU A 126 6.55 -4.71 8.52
N ARG A 127 6.95 -5.98 8.70
CA ARG A 127 8.23 -6.50 8.21
C ARG A 127 8.44 -6.22 6.72
N PHE A 128 7.40 -6.36 5.90
CA PHE A 128 7.49 -6.17 4.46
C PHE A 128 7.61 -4.68 4.12
N SER A 129 6.86 -3.81 4.80
CA SER A 129 6.99 -2.35 4.64
C SER A 129 8.40 -1.87 5.01
N VAL A 130 8.97 -2.40 6.10
CA VAL A 130 10.34 -2.08 6.53
C VAL A 130 11.37 -2.60 5.53
N GLU A 131 11.20 -3.81 5.01
CA GLU A 131 12.07 -4.37 3.98
C GLU A 131 12.05 -3.52 2.70
N THR A 132 10.88 -3.16 2.20
CA THR A 132 10.74 -2.28 1.03
C THR A 132 11.34 -0.90 1.29
N ALA A 133 11.12 -0.32 2.46
CA ALA A 133 11.70 0.99 2.80
C ALA A 133 13.23 0.98 2.79
N ARG A 134 13.87 -0.14 3.19
CA ARG A 134 15.33 -0.30 3.15
C ARG A 134 15.90 -0.42 1.74
N LEU A 135 15.09 -0.82 0.76
CA LEU A 135 15.53 -0.86 -0.64
C LEU A 135 15.65 0.56 -1.22
N LEU A 136 14.85 1.50 -0.74
CA LEU A 136 14.80 2.87 -1.27
C LEU A 136 15.92 3.74 -0.67
N LYS A 137 16.61 4.52 -1.51
CA LYS A 137 17.74 5.37 -1.08
C LYS A 137 17.36 6.45 -0.07
N ASP A 138 16.23 7.11 -0.29
CA ASP A 138 15.71 8.18 0.57
C ASP A 138 14.25 7.88 0.95
N CYS A 139 14.03 6.84 1.74
CA CYS A 139 12.72 6.55 2.33
C CYS A 139 12.69 6.89 3.81
N ARG A 140 11.83 7.87 4.15
CA ARG A 140 11.54 8.26 5.53
C ARG A 140 10.27 7.56 5.96
N LEU A 141 10.46 6.37 6.52
CA LEU A 141 9.40 5.54 7.04
C LEU A 141 9.00 6.00 8.45
N TRP A 142 7.75 6.39 8.62
CA TRP A 142 7.12 6.59 9.92
C TRP A 142 6.35 5.34 10.31
N VAL A 143 6.84 4.65 11.34
CA VAL A 143 6.13 3.51 11.95
C VAL A 143 5.32 4.04 13.13
N THR A 144 4.03 3.66 13.21
CA THR A 144 3.15 4.06 14.33
C THR A 144 2.14 2.97 14.68
N SER A 145 1.75 2.91 15.95
CA SER A 145 0.64 2.09 16.46
C SER A 145 -0.61 2.93 16.76
N GLU A 146 -0.63 4.21 16.36
CA GLU A 146 -1.79 5.10 16.57
C GLU A 146 -2.95 4.80 15.62
N TYR A 147 -2.69 4.09 14.52
CA TYR A 147 -3.65 3.79 13.48
C TYR A 147 -3.50 2.36 12.99
N GLU A 148 -4.55 1.87 12.35
CA GLU A 148 -4.58 0.63 11.58
C GLU A 148 -4.43 0.92 10.08
N HIS A 149 -4.60 -0.09 9.24
CA HIS A 149 -4.54 -0.02 7.77
C HIS A 149 -5.27 1.20 7.15
N ASN A 150 -6.37 1.63 7.76
CA ASN A 150 -7.18 2.76 7.30
C ASN A 150 -6.75 4.14 7.83
N GLY A 151 -5.58 4.27 8.45
CA GLY A 151 -5.12 5.50 9.12
C GLY A 151 -5.20 6.76 8.26
N LEU A 152 -4.83 6.66 6.97
CA LEU A 152 -4.92 7.76 6.02
C LEU A 152 -6.35 8.30 5.82
N ARG A 153 -7.35 7.43 5.93
CA ARG A 153 -8.77 7.80 5.82
C ARG A 153 -9.35 8.30 7.14
N GLN A 154 -8.85 7.78 8.26
CA GLN A 154 -9.33 8.12 9.60
C GLN A 154 -8.89 9.52 10.04
N ASP A 155 -7.69 9.94 9.67
CA ASP A 155 -7.11 11.16 10.22
C ASP A 155 -6.28 11.96 9.19
N PRO A 156 -6.68 13.21 8.85
CA PRO A 156 -5.93 14.04 7.91
C PRO A 156 -4.49 14.34 8.37
N ARG A 157 -4.20 14.25 9.68
CA ARG A 157 -2.84 14.46 10.23
C ARG A 157 -1.83 13.46 9.69
N VAL A 158 -2.27 12.26 9.28
CA VAL A 158 -1.41 11.28 8.62
C VAL A 158 -0.87 11.85 7.31
N LEU A 159 -1.75 12.41 6.47
CA LEU A 159 -1.36 13.02 5.20
C LEU A 159 -0.50 14.27 5.41
N ASP A 160 -0.88 15.15 6.33
CA ASP A 160 -0.11 16.36 6.66
C ASP A 160 1.33 16.02 7.08
N ARG A 161 1.48 14.97 7.91
CA ARG A 161 2.79 14.49 8.35
C ARG A 161 3.61 13.94 7.19
N LEU A 162 3.00 13.15 6.29
CA LEU A 162 3.68 12.60 5.12
C LEU A 162 4.15 13.71 4.18
N ILE A 163 3.28 14.67 3.86
CA ILE A 163 3.63 15.83 3.01
C ILE A 163 4.72 16.67 3.67
N GLY A 164 4.56 17.01 4.95
CA GLY A 164 5.56 17.79 5.69
C GLY A 164 6.90 17.06 5.78
N THR A 165 6.88 15.73 5.87
CA THR A 165 8.09 14.92 5.78
C THR A 165 8.69 15.05 4.38
N ALA A 166 7.93 14.74 3.32
CA ALA A 166 8.37 14.87 1.93
C ALA A 166 9.08 16.22 1.65
N GLN A 167 8.42 17.33 1.98
CA GLN A 167 8.90 18.70 1.72
C GLN A 167 10.18 19.07 2.47
N ARG A 168 10.40 18.57 3.69
CA ARG A 168 11.65 18.83 4.44
C ARG A 168 12.89 18.27 3.73
N ALA A 169 12.77 17.24 2.88
CA ALA A 169 13.90 16.76 2.07
C ALA A 169 14.27 17.75 0.97
N ASN A 170 13.28 18.31 0.27
CA ASN A 170 13.55 19.28 -0.81
C ASN A 170 14.24 20.55 -0.29
N LEU A 171 13.90 21.00 0.92
CA LEU A 171 14.57 22.15 1.53
C LEU A 171 16.02 21.83 1.93
N ALA A 172 16.29 20.62 2.46
CA ALA A 172 17.64 20.18 2.78
C ALA A 172 18.52 20.05 1.52
N ILE A 173 18.00 19.44 0.45
CA ILE A 173 18.68 19.32 -0.85
C ILE A 173 18.97 20.72 -1.42
N ASN A 174 17.97 21.60 -1.51
CA ASN A 174 18.17 22.95 -2.05
C ASN A 174 19.15 23.80 -1.21
N SER A 175 19.22 23.59 0.11
CA SER A 175 20.18 24.30 0.97
C SER A 175 21.64 23.83 0.82
N ILE A 176 21.86 22.59 0.36
CA ILE A 176 23.21 22.06 0.08
C ILE A 176 23.72 22.56 -1.29
N TYR A 177 22.82 22.80 -2.25
CA TYR A 177 23.18 23.28 -3.59
C TYR A 177 23.45 24.80 -3.68
N ILE A 178 23.17 25.58 -2.63
CA ILE A 178 23.49 27.02 -2.58
C ILE A 178 24.72 27.24 -1.67
N LYS A 179 25.91 26.97 -2.21
CA LYS A 179 27.14 27.67 -1.81
C LYS A 179 27.57 28.57 -2.96
N PRO A 180 27.39 29.89 -2.89
CA PRO A 180 27.99 30.80 -3.86
C PRO A 180 29.46 31.01 -3.48
N ASP A 181 30.36 30.29 -4.15
CA ASP A 181 31.77 30.66 -4.17
C ASP A 181 31.95 31.86 -5.11
N TYR A 182 31.97 33.06 -4.54
CA TYR A 182 32.59 34.22 -5.18
C TYR A 182 33.52 34.91 -4.18
N SER A 183 34.75 34.42 -4.10
CA SER A 183 35.89 35.24 -3.69
C SER A 183 36.83 35.35 -4.89
N LEU A 184 36.56 36.31 -5.78
CA LEU A 184 37.55 36.78 -6.74
C LEU A 184 38.51 37.71 -5.99
N SER A 185 39.76 37.25 -5.87
CA SER A 185 40.90 38.01 -5.41
C SER A 185 41.12 39.25 -6.28
N ALA A 186 41.15 40.42 -5.65
CA ALA A 186 41.60 41.64 -6.30
C ALA A 186 43.14 41.60 -6.44
N HIS A 187 43.63 41.25 -7.62
CA HIS A 187 44.99 41.58 -8.05
C HIS A 187 44.89 42.71 -9.08
N SER A 188 45.18 43.94 -8.64
CA SER A 188 45.46 45.06 -9.54
C SER A 188 46.98 45.15 -9.76
N GLU A 189 47.45 44.64 -10.88
CA GLU A 189 48.75 45.02 -11.45
C GLU A 189 48.56 46.32 -12.23
N GLN A 190 49.19 47.40 -11.76
CA GLN A 190 49.47 48.60 -12.56
C GLN A 190 50.94 48.59 -12.95
N MET A 191 51.21 48.62 -14.25
CA MET A 191 52.53 48.77 -14.83
C MET A 191 53.09 50.20 -14.69
N PRO A 192 54.42 50.38 -14.72
CA PRO A 192 55.07 51.62 -14.29
C PRO A 192 55.18 52.65 -15.42
N VAL A 193 55.20 53.92 -15.04
CA VAL A 193 55.71 55.00 -15.89
C VAL A 193 56.79 55.77 -15.11
N SER A 194 58.00 55.74 -15.64
CA SER A 194 59.17 56.51 -15.21
C SER A 194 59.06 57.97 -15.65
N SER A 195 59.49 58.93 -14.82
CA SER A 195 60.61 59.87 -15.08
C SER A 195 60.62 61.08 -14.12
N THR A 196 61.69 61.16 -13.33
CA THR A 196 62.56 62.33 -13.00
C THR A 196 62.02 63.77 -13.08
N MET A 197 61.85 64.43 -11.93
CA MET A 197 62.62 65.56 -11.35
C MET A 197 61.87 66.14 -10.15
#